data_AF-A0A3M1LDD4-F1
#
_entry.id   AF-A0A3M1LDD4-F1
#
_cell.length_a   1.000
_cell.length_b   1.000
_cell.length_c   1.000
_cell.angle_alpha   90.00
_cell.angle_beta   90.00
_cell.angle_gamma   90.00
#
_symmetry.space_group_name_H-M   'P 1'
#
loop_
_entity.id
_entity.type
_entity.pdbx_description
1 polymer ?
#
loop_
_entity_poly.entity_id
_entity_poly.type
_entity_poly.pdbx_seq_one_letter_code
_entity_poly.pdbx_strand_id
1 'polypeptide(L)'
;HFEFAQAEDSWFDRMADWAFLGSLEGSLLLPKEFAGWQDVHALAPRMQVFTVDLRDGARAGTPPSKELARALQKTVRWLEMGERLGWSLEESLSRVRFLMSMGRDYLAGIAELRALRLLWFNLLESLECPHPISPTVEVQVYPLPDTPDPNHYLIEATTRTMAAVLGGAQAVGILPAEDTLQQRRLCRNLHHILRLESKLERVADPAAGSFFFETLTERLAEKVWKDLGKESPA
;
A
#
# COMPACT_ATOMS: atom_id res chain seq x y z
N HIS A 1 7.90 -30.08 36.46
CA HIS A 1 8.04 -28.63 36.69
C HIS A 1 9.25 -28.14 35.90
N PHE A 2 9.02 -27.77 34.65
CA PHE A 2 9.96 -26.95 33.89
C PHE A 2 9.42 -25.52 34.00
N GLU A 3 10.10 -24.69 34.78
CA GLU A 3 9.84 -23.26 34.83
C GLU A 3 10.24 -22.68 33.47
N PHE A 4 9.25 -22.21 32.71
CA PHE A 4 9.49 -21.31 31.60
C PHE A 4 10.00 -20.01 32.18
N ALA A 5 11.32 -19.80 32.07
CA ALA A 5 11.93 -18.49 32.23
C ALA A 5 11.17 -17.48 31.36
N GLN A 6 10.95 -16.28 31.91
CA GLN A 6 10.30 -15.16 31.25
C GLN A 6 10.84 -15.03 29.82
N ALA A 7 9.97 -15.33 28.84
CA ALA A 7 10.32 -15.25 27.44
C ALA A 7 10.48 -13.77 27.07
N GLU A 8 11.73 -13.36 26.83
CA GLU A 8 12.04 -12.15 26.08
C GLU A 8 11.28 -12.19 24.75
N ASP A 9 10.59 -11.09 24.42
CA ASP A 9 9.80 -10.91 23.19
C ASP A 9 10.56 -11.45 21.97
N SER A 10 10.13 -12.62 21.50
CA SER A 10 10.84 -13.34 20.45
C SER A 10 10.77 -12.55 19.15
N TRP A 11 11.85 -12.57 18.37
CA TRP A 11 11.88 -11.93 17.05
C TRP A 11 10.82 -12.51 16.09
N PHE A 12 10.35 -13.74 16.33
CA PHE A 12 9.23 -14.35 15.61
C PHE A 12 7.90 -13.65 15.89
N ASP A 13 7.63 -13.28 17.15
CA ASP A 13 6.41 -12.55 17.51
C ASP A 13 6.41 -11.15 16.88
N ARG A 14 7.57 -10.49 16.86
CA ARG A 14 7.76 -9.20 16.16
C ARG A 14 7.62 -9.33 14.64
N MET A 15 8.06 -10.44 14.03
CA MET A 15 7.80 -10.71 12.61
C MET A 15 6.33 -11.04 12.33
N ALA A 16 5.65 -11.73 13.23
CA ALA A 16 4.22 -12.02 13.11
C ALA A 16 3.40 -10.72 13.20
N ASP A 17 3.74 -9.85 14.16
CA ASP A 17 3.17 -8.51 14.30
C ASP A 17 3.49 -7.65 13.07
N TRP A 18 4.70 -7.70 12.52
CA TRP A 18 5.05 -7.01 11.27
C TRP A 18 4.29 -7.56 10.05
N ALA A 19 4.15 -8.88 9.93
CA ALA A 19 3.41 -9.53 8.85
C ALA A 19 1.91 -9.18 8.91
N PHE A 20 1.37 -9.00 10.12
CA PHE A 20 -0.03 -8.66 10.36
C PHE A 20 -0.31 -7.15 10.29
N LEU A 21 0.57 -6.32 10.84
CA LEU A 21 0.39 -4.87 10.98
C LEU A 21 1.08 -4.07 9.88
N GLY A 22 1.98 -4.66 9.11
CA GLY A 22 2.77 -3.96 8.08
C GLY A 22 3.78 -2.94 8.64
N SER A 23 3.93 -2.85 9.97
CA SER A 23 4.87 -1.97 10.64
C SER A 23 5.24 -2.52 12.02
N LEU A 24 6.48 -2.27 12.45
CA LEU A 24 6.88 -2.38 13.84
C LEU A 24 6.86 -0.95 14.41
N GLU A 25 5.93 -0.68 15.32
CA GLU A 25 5.85 0.55 16.12
C GLU A 25 5.65 1.87 15.33
N GLY A 26 4.93 1.87 14.20
CA GLY A 26 4.64 3.11 13.47
C GLY A 26 5.86 3.82 12.88
N SER A 27 7.05 3.23 13.02
CA SER A 27 8.25 3.62 12.31
C SER A 27 8.36 2.76 11.04
N LEU A 28 8.54 3.44 9.91
CA LEU A 28 8.63 2.85 8.58
C LEU A 28 9.88 2.03 8.32
N LEU A 29 10.70 1.84 9.35
CA LEU A 29 11.93 1.11 9.29
C LEU A 29 11.83 0.07 10.39
N LEU A 30 12.00 -1.21 10.04
CA LEU A 30 12.49 -2.16 11.03
C LEU A 30 13.70 -1.51 11.71
N PRO A 31 13.86 -1.65 13.04
CA PRO A 31 14.92 -0.97 13.78
C PRO A 31 16.25 -1.10 13.06
N LYS A 32 17.07 -0.04 13.08
CA LYS A 32 18.41 -0.02 12.48
C LYS A 32 19.28 -1.21 12.92
N GLU A 33 18.90 -1.86 14.02
CA GLU A 33 19.54 -3.04 14.59
C GLU A 33 19.07 -4.40 14.01
N PHE A 34 18.19 -4.46 13.01
CA PHE A 34 17.81 -5.76 12.44
C PHE A 34 18.95 -6.35 11.59
N ALA A 35 19.90 -6.99 12.27
CA ALA A 35 21.05 -7.65 11.65
C ALA A 35 20.66 -8.83 10.73
N GLY A 36 19.44 -9.35 10.86
CA GLY A 36 18.93 -10.50 10.11
C GLY A 36 18.44 -10.20 8.69
N TRP A 37 18.65 -9.00 8.15
CA TRP A 37 18.22 -8.67 6.78
C TRP A 37 18.83 -9.60 5.73
N GLN A 38 20.10 -9.96 5.90
CA GLN A 38 20.79 -10.93 5.04
C GLN A 38 20.21 -12.35 5.22
N ASP A 39 19.82 -12.71 6.44
CA ASP A 39 19.23 -14.01 6.74
C ASP A 39 17.82 -14.15 6.14
N VAL A 40 16.98 -13.12 6.24
CA VAL A 40 15.67 -13.07 5.57
C VAL A 40 15.82 -13.11 4.05
N HIS A 41 16.84 -12.43 3.51
CA HIS A 41 17.15 -12.48 2.09
C HIS A 41 17.47 -13.92 1.64
N ALA A 42 18.33 -14.61 2.38
CA ALA A 42 18.75 -15.98 2.08
C ALA A 42 17.62 -17.01 2.24
N LEU A 43 16.78 -16.85 3.28
CA LEU A 43 15.73 -17.81 3.62
C LEU A 43 14.44 -17.62 2.79
N ALA A 44 14.13 -16.38 2.40
CA ALA A 44 12.88 -16.03 1.74
C ALA A 44 13.10 -15.00 0.60
N PRO A 45 13.72 -15.42 -0.52
CA PRO A 45 14.05 -14.52 -1.63
C PRO A 45 12.84 -13.90 -2.31
N ARG A 46 11.67 -14.55 -2.25
CA ARG A 46 10.41 -14.03 -2.83
C ARG A 46 9.57 -13.21 -1.87
N MET A 47 9.99 -13.06 -0.61
CA MET A 47 9.21 -12.33 0.38
C MET A 47 9.36 -10.83 0.18
N GLN A 48 8.23 -10.13 0.07
CA GLN A 48 8.20 -8.68 0.12
C GLN A 48 8.38 -8.24 1.57
N VAL A 49 9.46 -7.51 1.84
CA VAL A 49 9.89 -7.19 3.21
C VAL A 49 9.77 -5.70 3.52
N PHE A 50 9.56 -4.87 2.51
CA PHE A 50 9.39 -3.44 2.72
C PHE A 50 7.98 -3.00 2.35
N THR A 51 7.24 -2.53 3.35
CA THR A 51 5.88 -2.03 3.18
C THR A 51 5.90 -0.51 3.27
N VAL A 52 5.60 0.16 2.16
CA VAL A 52 5.33 1.59 2.14
C VAL A 52 3.92 1.80 2.66
N ASP A 53 3.79 1.93 3.99
CA ASP A 53 2.50 2.15 4.65
C ASP A 53 2.05 3.61 4.50
N LEU A 54 0.87 3.78 3.93
CA LEU A 54 0.21 5.06 3.67
C LEU A 54 -1.22 5.07 4.23
N ARG A 55 -1.61 4.08 5.02
CA ARG A 55 -3.00 3.92 5.47
C ARG A 55 -3.55 5.09 6.26
N ASP A 56 -2.72 5.85 6.96
CA ASP A 56 -3.20 7.03 7.71
C ASP A 56 -3.71 8.16 6.81
N GLY A 57 -3.41 8.09 5.51
CA GLY A 57 -3.73 9.10 4.52
C GLY A 57 -5.19 9.53 4.52
N ALA A 58 -6.10 8.57 4.28
CA ALA A 58 -7.54 8.83 4.23
C ALA A 58 -8.09 9.31 5.58
N ARG A 59 -7.62 8.75 6.70
CA ARG A 59 -8.01 9.18 8.05
C ARG A 59 -7.61 10.63 8.34
N ALA A 60 -6.41 11.03 7.90
CA ALA A 60 -5.89 12.38 8.08
C ALA A 60 -6.42 13.38 7.04
N GLY A 61 -7.19 12.94 6.03
CA GLY A 61 -7.61 13.78 4.91
C GLY A 61 -6.43 14.29 4.09
N THR A 62 -5.37 13.47 3.98
CA THR A 62 -4.17 13.85 3.24
C THR A 62 -4.50 13.96 1.74
N PRO A 63 -4.05 15.02 1.04
CA PRO A 63 -4.23 15.09 -0.40
C PRO A 63 -3.48 13.96 -1.11
N PRO A 64 -4.06 13.31 -2.15
CA PRO A 64 -3.42 12.21 -2.88
C PRO A 64 -2.00 12.52 -3.36
N SER A 65 -1.76 13.75 -3.84
CA SER A 65 -0.43 14.15 -4.30
C SER A 65 0.63 14.09 -3.18
N LYS A 66 0.26 14.40 -1.93
CA LYS A 66 1.19 14.30 -0.81
C LYS A 66 1.42 12.85 -0.39
N GLU A 67 0.40 12.01 -0.46
CA GLU A 67 0.53 10.58 -0.17
C GLU A 67 1.48 9.89 -1.15
N LEU A 68 1.30 10.16 -2.44
CA LEU A 68 2.15 9.63 -3.51
C LEU A 68 3.59 10.16 -3.43
N ALA A 69 3.79 11.45 -3.12
CA ALA A 69 5.14 12.00 -2.89
C ALA A 69 5.84 11.29 -1.72
N ARG A 70 5.12 11.12 -0.59
CA ARG A 70 5.61 10.37 0.56
C ARG A 70 5.93 8.91 0.22
N ALA A 71 5.13 8.28 -0.66
CA ALA A 71 5.36 6.92 -1.13
C ALA A 71 6.71 6.78 -1.85
N LEU A 72 6.98 7.69 -2.79
CA LEU A 72 8.23 7.72 -3.54
C LEU A 72 9.43 8.03 -2.65
N GLN A 73 9.33 9.01 -1.75
CA GLN A 73 10.41 9.34 -0.81
C GLN A 73 10.79 8.15 0.08
N LYS A 74 9.80 7.40 0.59
CA LYS A 74 10.03 6.18 1.37
C LYS A 74 10.69 5.09 0.53
N THR A 75 10.29 4.96 -0.72
CA THR A 75 10.88 4.01 -1.67
C THR A 75 12.34 4.34 -1.95
N VAL A 76 12.68 5.60 -2.24
CA VAL A 76 14.07 6.03 -2.48
C VAL A 76 14.95 5.75 -1.26
N ARG A 77 14.49 6.06 -0.05
CA ARG A 77 15.23 5.75 1.19
C ARG A 77 15.45 4.25 1.38
N TRP A 78 14.50 3.41 0.97
CA TRP A 78 14.67 1.96 0.99
C TRP A 78 15.72 1.49 0.00
N LEU A 79 15.74 2.06 -1.21
CA LEU A 79 16.76 1.75 -2.22
C LEU A 79 18.16 2.16 -1.74
N GLU A 80 18.32 3.34 -1.16
CA GLU A 80 19.58 3.79 -0.55
C GLU A 80 20.05 2.86 0.58
N MET A 81 19.11 2.30 1.36
CA MET A 81 19.43 1.31 2.39
C MET A 81 19.87 -0.01 1.76
N GLY A 82 19.15 -0.49 0.74
CA GLY A 82 19.50 -1.72 0.03
C GLY A 82 20.90 -1.66 -0.58
N GLU A 83 21.26 -0.53 -1.19
CA GLU A 83 22.60 -0.29 -1.71
C GLU A 83 23.68 -0.38 -0.61
N ARG A 84 23.44 0.22 0.57
CA ARG A 84 24.36 0.14 1.72
C ARG A 84 24.52 -1.29 2.26
N LEU A 85 23.49 -2.13 2.10
CA LEU A 85 23.51 -3.54 2.47
C LEU A 85 24.11 -4.45 1.38
N GLY A 86 24.45 -3.88 0.22
CA GLY A 86 25.01 -4.62 -0.92
C GLY A 86 23.98 -5.34 -1.78
N TRP A 87 22.70 -4.99 -1.67
CA TRP A 87 21.66 -5.51 -2.55
C TRP A 87 21.70 -4.81 -3.90
N SER A 88 21.42 -5.55 -4.96
CA SER A 88 21.13 -4.99 -6.27
C SER A 88 19.84 -4.15 -6.23
N LEU A 89 19.71 -3.26 -7.21
CA LEU A 89 18.51 -2.46 -7.40
C LEU A 89 17.27 -3.34 -7.55
N GLU A 90 17.35 -4.40 -8.37
CA GLU A 90 16.24 -5.32 -8.63
C GLU A 90 15.79 -6.08 -7.38
N GLU A 91 16.76 -6.54 -6.56
CA GLU A 91 16.46 -7.19 -5.28
C GLU A 91 15.73 -6.23 -4.34
N SER A 92 16.18 -4.99 -4.26
CA SER A 92 15.57 -3.97 -3.41
C SER A 92 14.13 -3.65 -3.88
N LEU A 93 13.92 -3.49 -5.19
CA LEU A 93 12.62 -3.20 -5.79
C LEU A 93 11.63 -4.35 -5.63
N SER A 94 12.07 -5.59 -5.85
CA SER A 94 11.22 -6.79 -5.77
C SER A 94 10.56 -7.00 -4.40
N ARG A 95 11.12 -6.35 -3.38
CA ARG A 95 10.68 -6.44 -1.98
C ARG A 95 9.74 -5.32 -1.55
N VAL A 96 9.46 -4.35 -2.43
CA VAL A 96 8.58 -3.22 -2.13
C VAL A 96 7.13 -3.61 -2.38
N ARG A 97 6.29 -3.36 -1.39
CA ARG A 97 4.84 -3.30 -1.53
C ARG A 97 4.29 -2.00 -0.95
N PHE A 98 3.21 -1.50 -1.53
CA PHE A 98 2.51 -0.32 -1.05
C PHE A 98 1.24 -0.75 -0.31
N LEU A 99 1.01 -0.21 0.87
CA LEU A 99 -0.21 -0.43 1.63
C LEU A 99 -0.93 0.91 1.79
N MET A 100 -2.03 1.08 1.06
CA MET A 100 -2.75 2.34 0.95
C MET A 100 -4.13 2.26 1.61
N SER A 101 -4.74 3.42 1.79
CA SER A 101 -6.16 3.56 2.12
C SER A 101 -6.88 4.29 1.00
N MET A 102 -8.16 4.02 0.80
CA MET A 102 -8.98 4.78 -0.15
C MET A 102 -9.80 5.84 0.59
N GLY A 103 -9.79 7.06 0.08
CA GLY A 103 -10.69 8.14 0.52
C GLY A 103 -12.12 7.97 -0.04
N ARG A 104 -12.99 8.97 0.18
CA ARG A 104 -14.38 8.95 -0.31
C ARG A 104 -14.55 9.32 -1.78
N ASP A 105 -13.58 10.03 -2.35
CA ASP A 105 -13.65 10.40 -3.76
C ASP A 105 -13.32 9.18 -4.62
N TYR A 106 -14.37 8.57 -5.17
CA TYR A 106 -14.31 7.38 -5.99
C TYR A 106 -13.42 7.55 -7.22
N LEU A 107 -13.54 8.70 -7.89
CA LEU A 107 -12.83 8.96 -9.14
C LEU A 107 -11.36 9.30 -8.87
N ALA A 108 -11.10 10.10 -7.84
CA ALA A 108 -9.74 10.42 -7.43
C ALA A 108 -9.00 9.18 -6.92
N GLY A 109 -9.66 8.28 -6.18
CA GLY A 109 -9.03 7.04 -5.71
C GLY A 109 -8.58 6.12 -6.85
N ILE A 110 -9.38 6.00 -7.91
CA ILE A 110 -8.99 5.25 -9.13
C ILE A 110 -7.75 5.89 -9.77
N ALA A 111 -7.78 7.22 -9.96
CA ALA A 111 -6.67 7.95 -10.56
C ALA A 111 -5.40 7.94 -9.68
N GLU A 112 -5.54 7.93 -8.36
CA GLU A 112 -4.43 7.86 -7.40
C GLU A 112 -3.63 6.57 -7.54
N LEU A 113 -4.31 5.41 -7.60
CA LEU A 113 -3.64 4.13 -7.79
C LEU A 113 -2.98 4.00 -9.17
N ARG A 114 -3.61 4.59 -10.20
CA ARG A 114 -3.01 4.68 -11.55
C ARG A 114 -1.77 5.57 -11.54
N ALA A 115 -1.84 6.73 -10.88
CA ALA A 115 -0.75 7.67 -10.78
C ALA A 115 0.43 7.09 -9.98
N LEU A 116 0.17 6.31 -8.91
CA LEU A 116 1.21 5.59 -8.19
C LEU A 116 2.04 4.69 -9.11
N ARG A 117 1.38 3.90 -9.98
CA ARG A 117 2.09 3.01 -10.90
C ARG A 117 2.86 3.77 -11.97
N LEU A 118 2.28 4.85 -12.52
CA LEU A 118 2.97 5.72 -13.46
C LEU A 118 4.25 6.30 -12.82
N LEU A 119 4.11 6.87 -11.63
CA LEU A 119 5.23 7.43 -10.86
C LEU A 119 6.29 6.40 -10.51
N TRP A 120 5.88 5.18 -10.16
CA TRP A 120 6.79 4.07 -9.92
C TRP A 120 7.63 3.77 -11.16
N PHE A 121 7.01 3.65 -12.34
CA PHE A 121 7.76 3.41 -13.57
C PHE A 121 8.67 4.58 -13.96
N ASN A 122 8.24 5.83 -13.74
CA ASN A 122 9.11 7.00 -13.93
C ASN A 122 10.33 6.96 -13.00
N LEU A 123 10.15 6.51 -11.75
CA LEU A 123 11.27 6.30 -10.83
C LEU A 123 12.20 5.21 -11.34
N LEU A 124 11.67 4.06 -11.80
CA LEU A 124 12.49 2.98 -12.35
C LEU A 124 13.28 3.41 -13.59
N GLU A 125 12.68 4.21 -14.47
CA GLU A 125 13.34 4.79 -15.63
C GLU A 125 14.48 5.73 -15.21
N SER A 126 14.24 6.59 -14.22
CA SER A 126 15.28 7.50 -13.69
C SER A 126 16.47 6.78 -13.03
N LEU A 127 16.25 5.55 -12.58
CA LEU A 127 17.27 4.68 -11.97
C LEU A 127 17.90 3.73 -13.00
N GLU A 128 17.55 3.86 -14.29
CA GLU A 128 18.02 3.01 -15.39
C GLU A 128 17.83 1.50 -15.10
N CYS A 129 16.72 1.14 -14.45
CA CYS A 129 16.44 -0.24 -14.05
C CYS A 129 16.28 -1.13 -15.31
N PRO A 130 17.14 -2.15 -15.50
CA PRO A 130 17.16 -2.93 -16.73
C PRO A 130 15.92 -3.84 -16.87
N HIS A 131 15.38 -4.33 -15.75
CA HIS A 131 14.17 -5.16 -15.71
C HIS A 131 13.11 -4.51 -14.81
N PRO A 132 12.33 -3.55 -15.35
CA PRO A 132 11.33 -2.87 -14.56
C PRO A 132 10.21 -3.84 -14.15
N ILE A 133 9.90 -3.86 -12.86
CA ILE A 133 8.85 -4.70 -12.28
C ILE A 133 7.65 -3.84 -11.88
N SER A 134 6.44 -4.39 -11.95
CA SER A 134 5.26 -3.71 -11.41
C SER A 134 5.26 -3.70 -9.88
N PRO A 135 4.81 -2.62 -9.24
CA PRO A 135 4.71 -2.58 -7.78
C PRO A 135 3.52 -3.42 -7.33
N THR A 136 3.63 -4.03 -6.15
CA THR A 136 2.48 -4.62 -5.46
C THR A 136 1.79 -3.56 -4.63
N VAL A 137 0.49 -3.38 -4.82
CA VAL A 137 -0.34 -2.39 -4.15
C VAL A 137 -1.50 -3.07 -3.46
N GLU A 138 -1.52 -2.96 -2.14
CA GLU A 138 -2.58 -3.42 -1.26
C GLU A 138 -3.38 -2.23 -0.77
N VAL A 139 -4.70 -2.38 -0.66
CA VAL A 139 -5.58 -1.35 -0.14
C VAL A 139 -6.30 -1.86 1.10
N GLN A 140 -6.28 -1.07 2.17
CA GLN A 140 -7.11 -1.30 3.34
C GLN A 140 -8.24 -0.27 3.41
N VAL A 141 -9.47 -0.77 3.43
CA VAL A 141 -10.69 0.01 3.62
C VAL A 141 -11.12 -0.15 5.07
N TYR A 142 -11.30 0.96 5.77
CA TYR A 142 -11.65 1.00 7.18
C TYR A 142 -12.58 2.18 7.49
N PRO A 143 -13.33 2.18 8.59
CA PRO A 143 -14.23 3.26 8.95
C PRO A 143 -13.47 4.57 9.18
N LEU A 144 -13.94 5.65 8.56
CA LEU A 144 -13.38 6.99 8.81
C LEU A 144 -13.98 7.56 10.10
N PRO A 145 -13.26 8.44 10.83
CA PRO A 145 -13.68 8.95 12.15
C PRO A 145 -15.07 9.60 12.17
N ASP A 146 -15.50 10.15 11.04
CA ASP A 146 -16.77 10.83 10.84
C ASP A 146 -17.85 9.94 10.21
N THR A 147 -17.67 8.61 10.23
CA THR A 147 -18.66 7.62 9.75
C THR A 147 -19.23 6.82 10.94
N PRO A 148 -20.14 7.41 11.75
CA PRO A 148 -20.58 6.79 13.00
C PRO A 148 -21.54 5.62 12.81
N ASP A 149 -22.29 5.57 11.71
CA ASP A 149 -23.26 4.50 11.44
C ASP A 149 -22.60 3.33 10.68
N PRO A 150 -22.59 2.11 11.25
CA PRO A 150 -22.05 0.92 10.59
C PRO A 150 -22.72 0.58 9.26
N ASN A 151 -24.01 0.92 9.07
CA ASN A 151 -24.70 0.64 7.81
C ASN A 151 -24.27 1.63 6.72
N HIS A 152 -24.12 2.92 7.06
CA HIS A 152 -23.51 3.91 6.18
C HIS A 152 -22.10 3.48 5.77
N TYR A 153 -21.30 2.98 6.71
CA TYR A 153 -19.96 2.48 6.42
C TYR A 153 -19.95 1.38 5.35
N LEU A 154 -20.93 0.48 5.30
CA LEU A 154 -20.98 -0.56 4.27
C LEU A 154 -21.16 0.01 2.85
N ILE A 155 -21.90 1.12 2.71
CA ILE A 155 -22.06 1.81 1.43
C ILE A 155 -20.74 2.43 1.01
N GLU A 156 -20.07 3.14 1.93
CA GLU A 156 -18.74 3.70 1.66
C GLU A 156 -17.70 2.62 1.37
N ALA A 157 -17.71 1.53 2.14
CA ALA A 157 -16.78 0.43 1.96
C ALA A 157 -16.95 -0.21 0.58
N THR A 158 -18.19 -0.31 0.08
CA THR A 158 -18.49 -0.80 -1.26
C THR A 158 -17.86 0.10 -2.33
N THR A 159 -18.12 1.40 -2.30
CA THR A 159 -17.60 2.33 -3.31
C THR A 159 -16.07 2.44 -3.26
N ARG A 160 -15.48 2.47 -2.06
CA ARG A 160 -14.04 2.50 -1.85
C ARG A 160 -13.34 1.23 -2.32
N THR A 161 -13.96 0.07 -2.08
CA THR A 161 -13.43 -1.21 -2.57
C THR A 161 -13.52 -1.29 -4.09
N MET A 162 -14.62 -0.82 -4.68
CA MET A 162 -14.75 -0.74 -6.13
C MET A 162 -13.68 0.19 -6.74
N ALA A 163 -13.44 1.37 -6.15
CA ALA A 163 -12.38 2.27 -6.59
C ALA A 163 -11.00 1.61 -6.51
N ALA A 164 -10.72 0.86 -5.43
CA ALA A 164 -9.47 0.12 -5.28
C ALA A 164 -9.27 -0.94 -6.37
N VAL A 165 -10.32 -1.73 -6.65
CA VAL A 165 -10.30 -2.79 -7.67
C VAL A 165 -10.13 -2.18 -9.06
N LEU A 166 -10.90 -1.15 -9.39
CA LEU A 166 -10.81 -0.47 -10.69
C LEU A 166 -9.52 0.30 -10.88
N GLY A 167 -8.96 0.82 -9.79
CA GLY A 167 -7.61 1.37 -9.73
C GLY A 167 -6.53 0.30 -9.71
N GLY A 168 -6.82 -0.99 -9.92
CA GLY A 168 -5.84 -2.05 -10.14
C GLY A 168 -5.04 -2.45 -8.89
N ALA A 169 -5.63 -2.37 -7.69
CA ALA A 169 -5.02 -2.93 -6.48
C ALA A 169 -4.89 -4.46 -6.57
N GLN A 170 -3.77 -5.01 -6.10
CA GLN A 170 -3.48 -6.44 -6.10
C GLN A 170 -4.19 -7.18 -4.96
N ALA A 171 -4.38 -6.50 -3.83
CA ALA A 171 -5.20 -7.00 -2.72
C ALA A 171 -6.01 -5.87 -2.11
N VAL A 172 -7.20 -6.20 -1.62
CA VAL A 172 -8.05 -5.27 -0.87
C VAL A 172 -8.53 -5.95 0.40
N GLY A 173 -8.35 -5.30 1.55
CA GLY A 173 -8.88 -5.73 2.84
C GLY A 173 -9.92 -4.75 3.36
N ILE A 174 -11.04 -5.26 3.86
CA ILE A 174 -12.14 -4.45 4.41
C ILE A 174 -12.26 -4.74 5.91
N LEU A 175 -12.04 -3.72 6.75
CA LEU A 175 -12.17 -3.84 8.19
C LEU A 175 -13.61 -3.54 8.64
N PRO A 176 -14.17 -4.31 9.58
CA PRO A 176 -15.52 -4.03 10.07
C PRO A 176 -15.57 -2.74 10.88
N ALA A 177 -16.72 -2.05 10.86
CA ALA A 177 -16.95 -0.87 11.71
C ALA A 177 -17.07 -1.22 13.20
N GLU A 178 -17.68 -2.36 13.49
CA GLU A 178 -17.78 -2.92 14.83
C GLU A 178 -17.21 -4.33 14.82
N ASP A 179 -16.53 -4.72 15.89
CA ASP A 179 -15.92 -6.04 15.95
C ASP A 179 -16.91 -7.16 16.28
N THR A 180 -17.91 -7.33 15.41
CA THR A 180 -18.97 -8.34 15.54
C THR A 180 -18.86 -9.38 14.43
N LEU A 181 -19.30 -10.61 14.73
CA LEU A 181 -19.35 -11.69 13.74
C LEU A 181 -20.20 -11.31 12.51
N GLN A 182 -21.29 -10.56 12.72
CA GLN A 182 -22.15 -10.09 11.65
C GLN A 182 -21.43 -9.10 10.73
N GLN A 183 -20.77 -8.08 11.29
CA GLN A 183 -20.02 -7.09 10.50
C GLN A 183 -18.85 -7.74 9.75
N ARG A 184 -18.06 -8.61 10.41
CA ARG A 184 -16.99 -9.38 9.76
C ARG A 184 -17.51 -10.21 8.56
N ARG A 185 -18.69 -10.84 8.71
CA ARG A 185 -19.34 -11.58 7.61
C ARG A 185 -19.77 -10.65 6.47
N LEU A 186 -20.33 -9.48 6.77
CA LEU A 186 -20.73 -8.50 5.75
C LEU A 186 -19.52 -7.99 4.95
N CYS A 187 -18.44 -7.59 5.62
CA CYS A 187 -17.20 -7.17 4.96
C CYS A 187 -16.60 -8.28 4.07
N ARG A 188 -16.59 -9.54 4.53
CA ARG A 188 -16.15 -10.67 3.70
C ARG A 188 -17.06 -10.89 2.49
N ASN A 189 -18.38 -10.87 2.69
CA ASN A 189 -19.34 -11.10 1.62
C ASN A 189 -19.30 -10.00 0.56
N LEU A 190 -18.95 -8.77 0.94
CA LEU A 190 -18.74 -7.68 -0.01
C LEU A 190 -17.67 -8.02 -1.06
N HIS A 191 -16.57 -8.67 -0.68
CA HIS A 191 -15.59 -9.17 -1.65
C HIS A 191 -16.18 -10.20 -2.61
N HIS A 192 -17.03 -11.10 -2.12
CA HIS A 192 -17.68 -12.10 -2.96
C HIS A 192 -18.65 -11.47 -3.96
N ILE A 193 -19.48 -10.53 -3.52
CA ILE A 193 -20.43 -9.82 -4.38
C ILE A 193 -19.68 -9.08 -5.48
N LEU A 194 -18.64 -8.32 -5.12
CA LEU A 194 -17.84 -7.59 -6.11
C LEU A 194 -17.15 -8.56 -7.08
N ARG A 195 -16.59 -9.67 -6.61
CA ARG A 195 -15.89 -10.61 -7.51
C ARG A 195 -16.81 -11.47 -8.38
N LEU A 196 -17.97 -11.88 -7.87
CA LEU A 196 -18.81 -12.89 -8.51
C LEU A 196 -20.00 -12.30 -9.27
N GLU A 197 -20.48 -11.12 -8.88
CA GLU A 197 -21.75 -10.57 -9.38
C GLU A 197 -21.56 -9.25 -10.15
N SER A 198 -20.54 -8.46 -9.81
CA SER A 198 -20.36 -7.12 -10.39
C SER A 198 -19.65 -7.10 -11.76
N LYS A 199 -19.02 -8.21 -12.16
CA LYS A 199 -18.30 -8.36 -13.44
C LYS A 199 -17.14 -7.37 -13.64
N LEU A 200 -16.62 -6.79 -12.56
CA LEU A 200 -15.50 -5.84 -12.59
C LEU A 200 -14.21 -6.50 -13.13
N GLU A 201 -14.10 -7.82 -13.05
CA GLU A 201 -12.96 -8.61 -13.52
C GLU A 201 -12.92 -8.82 -15.04
N ARG A 202 -13.95 -8.43 -15.79
CA ARG A 202 -14.04 -8.72 -17.24
C ARG A 202 -13.10 -7.88 -18.09
N VAL A 203 -12.64 -6.74 -17.59
CA VAL A 203 -11.72 -5.82 -18.28
C VAL A 203 -10.62 -5.44 -17.32
N ALA A 204 -9.36 -5.52 -17.75
CA ALA A 204 -8.20 -5.29 -16.88
C ALA A 204 -8.12 -3.85 -16.36
N ASP A 205 -8.34 -2.85 -17.22
CA ASP A 205 -8.46 -1.44 -16.85
C ASP A 205 -9.65 -0.82 -17.59
N PRO A 206 -10.85 -0.77 -16.99
CA PRO A 206 -12.02 -0.20 -17.62
C PRO A 206 -11.98 1.34 -17.65
N ALA A 207 -11.05 1.97 -16.93
CA ALA A 207 -10.86 3.41 -16.93
C ALA A 207 -9.92 3.86 -18.07
N ALA A 208 -9.21 2.94 -18.72
CA ALA A 208 -8.31 3.24 -19.84
C ALA A 208 -9.06 3.90 -21.02
N GLY A 209 -8.48 4.97 -21.56
CA GLY A 209 -9.04 5.72 -22.69
C GLY A 209 -10.12 6.74 -22.30
N SER A 210 -10.54 6.78 -21.04
CA SER A 210 -11.37 7.88 -20.53
C SER A 210 -10.54 9.15 -20.39
N PHE A 211 -10.86 10.18 -21.19
CA PHE A 211 -10.18 11.48 -21.12
C PHE A 211 -10.07 12.03 -19.70
N PHE A 212 -11.10 11.83 -18.89
CA PHE A 212 -11.11 12.26 -17.49
C PHE A 212 -10.06 11.53 -16.64
N PHE A 213 -10.00 10.19 -16.71
CA PHE A 213 -9.06 9.41 -15.91
C PHE A 213 -7.62 9.58 -16.38
N GLU A 214 -7.37 9.64 -17.69
CA GLU A 214 -6.03 9.91 -18.23
C GLU A 214 -5.54 11.28 -17.73
N THR A 215 -6.33 12.33 -17.94
CA THR A 215 -5.97 13.70 -17.54
C THR A 215 -5.76 13.83 -16.04
N LEU A 216 -6.62 13.21 -15.22
CA LEU A 216 -6.50 13.28 -13.76
C LEU A 216 -5.26 12.55 -13.27
N THR A 217 -4.96 11.38 -13.84
CA THR A 217 -3.78 10.57 -13.53
C THR A 217 -2.49 11.33 -13.87
N GLU A 218 -2.41 11.88 -15.08
CA GLU A 218 -1.25 12.66 -15.55
C GLU A 218 -1.01 13.89 -14.67
N ARG A 219 -2.05 14.71 -14.45
CA ARG A 219 -1.93 15.92 -13.61
C ARG A 219 -1.51 15.60 -12.19
N LEU A 220 -1.99 14.48 -11.64
CA LEU A 220 -1.61 14.05 -10.31
C LEU A 220 -0.13 13.65 -10.28
N ALA A 221 0.33 12.86 -11.24
CA ALA A 221 1.73 12.45 -11.35
C ALA A 221 2.68 13.65 -11.58
N GLU A 222 2.33 14.56 -12.50
CA GLU A 222 3.10 15.79 -12.75
C GLU A 222 3.25 16.64 -11.50
N LYS A 223 2.16 16.81 -10.74
CA LYS A 223 2.18 17.56 -9.49
C LYS A 223 3.13 16.92 -8.48
N VAL A 224 3.05 15.60 -8.30
CA VAL A 224 3.94 14.86 -7.40
C VAL A 224 5.39 15.03 -7.80
N TRP A 225 5.71 14.85 -9.09
CA TRP A 225 7.07 14.97 -9.60
C TRP A 225 7.65 16.37 -9.38
N LYS A 226 6.83 17.40 -9.63
CA LYS A 226 7.20 18.81 -9.39
C LYS A 226 7.44 19.11 -7.92
N ASP A 227 6.62 18.56 -7.03
CA ASP A 227 6.76 18.78 -5.59
C ASP A 227 8.02 18.06 -5.04
N LEU A 228 8.35 16.86 -5.55
CA LEU A 228 9.61 16.18 -5.23
C LEU A 228 10.84 16.97 -5.67
N GLY A 229 10.83 17.55 -6.88
CA GLY A 229 11.94 18.36 -7.37
C GLY A 229 12.19 19.65 -6.59
N LYS A 230 11.20 20.13 -5.82
CA LYS A 230 11.34 21.31 -4.93
C LYS A 230 11.82 20.95 -3.53
N GLU A 231 11.63 19.71 -3.10
CA GLU A 231 11.96 19.24 -1.74
C GLU A 231 13.35 18.59 -1.65
N SER A 232 14.18 18.64 -2.71
CA SER A 232 15.57 18.16 -2.65
C SER A 232 16.32 18.89 -1.53
N PRO A 233 16.73 18.21 -0.45
CA PRO A 233 17.38 18.87 0.67
C PRO A 233 18.80 19.30 0.28
N ALA A 234 19.16 20.52 0.70
CA ALA A 234 20.53 20.99 0.80
C ALA A 234 21.33 20.22 1.86
#